data_AF-A0A915MJP8-F1
#
_entry.id   AF-A0A915MJP8-F1
#
_cell.length_a   1.000
_cell.length_b   1.000
_cell.length_c   1.000
_cell.angle_alpha   90.00
_cell.angle_beta   90.00
_cell.angle_gamma   90.00
#
_symmetry.space_group_name_H-M   'P 1'
#
loop_
_entity.id
_entity.type
_entity.pdbx_description
1 polymer ?
#
loop_
_entity_poly.entity_id
_entity_poly.type
_entity_poly.pdbx_seq_one_letter_code
_entity_poly.pdbx_strand_id
1 'polypeptide(L)'
;VTGPRGTLTRDFRHLNIEITQEGANILRVRKWFGIRKELAAIRTVCSHIVNMIKGVTKGFRYKMRSVYAHFPINITLQEKGEVIE
;
A
#
# COMPACT_ATOMS: atom_id res chain seq x y z
N VAL A 1 -6.32 -9.34 -1.08
CA VAL A 1 -7.53 -8.49 -1.14
C VAL A 1 -7.99 -8.42 -2.58
N THR A 2 -9.24 -8.79 -2.85
CA THR A 2 -9.83 -8.83 -4.20
C THR A 2 -10.96 -7.80 -4.29
N GLY A 3 -11.11 -7.18 -5.46
CA GLY A 3 -12.17 -6.19 -5.70
C GLY A 3 -12.33 -5.89 -7.18
N PRO A 4 -13.24 -4.97 -7.56
CA PRO A 4 -13.60 -4.72 -8.95
C PRO A 4 -12.44 -4.20 -9.81
N ARG A 5 -11.45 -3.52 -9.20
CA ARG A 5 -10.29 -2.98 -9.92
C ARG A 5 -9.10 -3.95 -9.97
N GLY A 6 -9.23 -5.16 -9.43
CA GLY A 6 -8.20 -6.19 -9.45
C GLY A 6 -7.89 -6.80 -8.09
N THR A 7 -6.75 -7.47 -8.00
CA THR A 7 -6.32 -8.23 -6.82
C THR A 7 -4.97 -7.72 -6.32
N LEU A 8 -4.86 -7.49 -5.01
CA LEU A 8 -3.61 -7.12 -4.35
C LEU A 8 -3.22 -8.16 -3.32
N THR A 9 -1.96 -8.58 -3.36
CA THR A 9 -1.33 -9.52 -2.41
C THR A 9 -0.12 -8.86 -1.77
N ARG A 10 0.04 -9.02 -0.45
CA ARG A 10 1.18 -8.47 0.30
C ARG A 10 1.48 -9.34 1.50
N ASP A 11 2.77 -9.56 1.76
CA ASP A 11 3.25 -10.40 2.86
C ASP A 11 3.68 -9.57 4.07
N PHE A 12 3.26 -10.00 5.26
CA PHE A 12 3.63 -9.40 6.56
C PHE A 12 4.38 -10.38 7.48
N ARG A 13 4.91 -11.49 6.94
CA ARG A 13 5.54 -12.57 7.73
C ARG A 13 6.74 -12.14 8.57
N HIS A 14 7.40 -11.04 8.21
CA HIS A 14 8.50 -10.46 8.97
C HIS A 14 8.06 -9.86 10.31
N LEU A 15 6.77 -9.59 10.47
CA LEU A 15 6.16 -9.16 11.71
C LEU A 15 5.50 -10.38 12.34
N ASN A 16 5.94 -10.76 13.54
CA ASN A 16 5.32 -11.83 14.33
C ASN A 16 3.92 -11.39 14.83
N ILE A 17 2.96 -11.23 13.91
CA ILE A 17 1.61 -10.72 14.11
C ILE A 17 0.62 -11.77 13.58
N GLU A 18 -0.46 -11.94 14.32
CA GLU A 18 -1.58 -12.81 13.97
C GLU A 18 -2.66 -11.98 13.27
N ILE A 19 -3.08 -12.41 12.08
CA ILE A 19 -4.16 -11.77 11.31
C ILE A 19 -5.28 -12.80 11.14
N THR A 20 -6.43 -12.53 11.73
CA THR A 20 -7.61 -13.42 11.67
C THR A 20 -8.82 -12.66 11.19
N GLN A 21 -9.71 -13.33 10.46
CA GLN A 21 -10.98 -12.77 10.04
C GLN A 21 -12.06 -13.17 11.06
N GLU A 22 -12.51 -12.21 11.86
CA GLU A 22 -13.59 -12.42 12.84
C GLU A 22 -14.93 -12.08 12.18
N GLY A 23 -15.46 -13.01 11.38
CA GLY A 23 -16.71 -12.83 10.65
C GLY A 23 -16.57 -12.11 9.30
N ALA A 24 -17.69 -11.79 8.66
CA ALA A 24 -17.67 -11.35 7.25
C ALA A 24 -16.94 -10.02 7.03
N ASN A 25 -17.06 -9.07 7.96
CA ASN A 25 -16.62 -7.68 7.76
C ASN A 25 -15.54 -7.19 8.76
N ILE A 26 -15.06 -8.05 9.66
CA ILE A 26 -14.09 -7.65 10.68
C ILE A 26 -12.81 -8.44 10.50
N LEU A 27 -11.71 -7.72 10.32
CA LEU A 27 -10.37 -8.28 10.28
C LEU A 27 -9.65 -7.87 11.58
N ARG A 28 -9.22 -8.86 12.35
CA ARG A 28 -8.50 -8.66 13.61
C ARG A 28 -7.01 -8.86 13.38
N VAL A 29 -6.23 -7.88 13.83
CA VAL A 29 -4.76 -7.92 13.82
C VAL A 29 -4.30 -7.91 15.27
N ARG A 30 -3.59 -8.96 15.70
CA ARG A 30 -3.16 -9.15 17.08
C ARG A 30 -1.66 -9.41 17.16
N LYS A 31 -1.02 -8.84 18.17
CA LYS A 31 0.36 -9.14 18.53
C LYS A 31 0.36 -9.60 19.99
N TRP A 32 0.93 -10.77 20.23
CA TRP A 32 1.17 -11.27 21.58
C TRP A 32 2.44 -10.64 22.13
N PHE A 33 2.40 -10.17 23.39
CA PHE A 33 3.55 -9.61 24.12
C PHE A 33 4.31 -8.50 23.35
N GLY A 34 3.57 -7.54 22.78
CA GLY A 34 4.17 -6.50 21.94
C GLY A 34 5.00 -5.48 22.72
N ILE A 35 6.26 -5.28 22.32
CA ILE A 35 7.11 -4.18 22.80
C ILE A 35 6.69 -2.88 22.07
N ARG A 36 6.97 -1.70 22.64
CA ARG A 36 6.60 -0.38 22.08
C ARG A 36 6.86 -0.23 20.56
N LYS A 37 7.98 -0.75 20.06
CA LYS A 37 8.32 -0.73 18.61
C LYS A 37 7.39 -1.62 17.78
N GLU A 38 7.06 -2.80 18.27
CA GLU A 38 6.18 -3.75 17.57
C GLU A 38 4.73 -3.26 17.58
N LEU A 39 4.30 -2.62 18.67
CA LEU A 39 2.96 -2.03 18.78
C LEU A 39 2.71 -0.97 17.68
N ALA A 40 3.75 -0.18 17.36
CA ALA A 40 3.68 0.79 16.27
C ALA A 40 3.50 0.10 14.90
N ALA A 41 4.13 -1.06 14.70
CA ALA A 41 4.05 -1.78 13.44
C ALA A 41 2.68 -2.40 13.16
N ILE A 42 1.90 -2.75 14.20
CA ILE A 42 0.50 -3.18 14.06
C ILE A 42 -0.31 -2.12 13.31
N ARG A 43 -0.14 -0.85 13.68
CA ARG A 43 -0.86 0.27 13.04
C ARG A 43 -0.48 0.40 11.58
N THR A 44 0.80 0.18 11.24
CA THR A 44 1.29 0.16 9.86
C THR A 44 0.64 -0.96 9.04
N VAL A 45 0.53 -2.18 9.59
CA VAL A 45 -0.17 -3.30 8.93
C VAL A 45 -1.63 -2.97 8.68
N CYS A 46 -2.33 -2.44 9.69
CA CYS A 46 -3.72 -2.02 9.54
C CYS A 46 -3.89 -0.96 8.44
N SER A 47 -3.02 0.06 8.41
CA SER A 47 -3.01 1.08 7.36
C SER A 47 -2.77 0.49 5.97
N HIS A 48 -1.85 -0.48 5.84
CA HIS A 48 -1.62 -1.15 4.57
C HIS A 48 -2.85 -1.92 4.09
N ILE A 49 -3.53 -2.67 4.96
CA ILE A 49 -4.75 -3.40 4.61
C ILE A 49 -5.85 -2.43 4.17
N VAL A 50 -6.06 -1.32 4.89
CA VAL A 50 -7.03 -0.28 4.52
C VAL A 50 -6.70 0.30 3.14
N ASN A 51 -5.42 0.54 2.86
CA ASN A 51 -4.98 1.03 1.54
C ASN A 51 -5.20 0.00 0.45
N MET A 52 -4.97 -1.30 0.71
CA MET A 52 -5.27 -2.36 -0.25
C MET A 52 -6.77 -2.42 -0.58
N ILE A 53 -7.64 -2.33 0.44
CA ILE A 53 -9.10 -2.30 0.25
C ILE A 53 -9.51 -1.08 -0.58
N LYS A 54 -9.02 0.11 -0.23
CA LYS A 54 -9.27 1.34 -1.01
C LYS A 54 -8.73 1.24 -2.44
N GLY A 55 -7.58 0.60 -2.63
CA GLY A 55 -6.93 0.40 -3.92
C GLY A 55 -7.76 -0.46 -4.88
N VAL A 56 -8.31 -1.58 -4.41
CA VAL A 56 -9.12 -2.47 -5.25
C VAL A 56 -10.55 -1.96 -5.48
N THR A 57 -11.05 -1.05 -4.63
CA THR A 57 -12.41 -0.49 -4.76
C THR A 57 -12.43 0.83 -5.53
N LYS A 58 -11.62 1.81 -5.10
CA LYS A 58 -11.58 3.16 -5.69
C LYS A 58 -10.36 3.37 -6.58
N GLY A 59 -9.21 2.83 -6.18
CA GLY A 59 -7.92 3.07 -6.84
C GLY A 59 -7.26 4.38 -6.40
N PHE A 60 -5.99 4.56 -6.79
CA PHE A 60 -5.20 5.76 -6.53
C PHE A 60 -4.70 6.36 -7.84
N ARG A 61 -4.65 7.69 -7.94
CA ARG A 61 -4.11 8.41 -9.10
C ARG A 61 -3.06 9.41 -8.64
N TYR A 62 -1.84 9.24 -9.11
CA TYR A 62 -0.77 10.21 -8.94
C TYR A 62 -0.76 11.20 -10.11
N LYS A 63 -0.47 12.47 -9.82
CA LYS A 63 -0.28 13.52 -10.82
C LYS A 63 1.08 14.16 -10.56
N MET A 64 1.97 14.10 -11.54
CA MET A 64 3.32 14.67 -11.44
C MET A 64 3.42 15.91 -12.34
N ARG A 65 4.25 16.87 -11.96
CA ARG A 65 4.54 18.09 -12.73
C ARG A 65 6.05 18.30 -12.74
N SER A 66 6.61 18.49 -13.93
CA SER A 66 7.99 18.93 -14.10
C SER A 66 8.04 20.44 -14.26
N VAL A 67 9.03 21.08 -13.64
CA VAL A 67 9.22 22.54 -13.66
C VAL A 67 10.70 22.81 -13.90
N TYR A 68 11.01 23.78 -14.76
CA TYR A 68 12.37 24.20 -15.09
C TYR A 68 12.50 25.73 -15.00
N ALA A 69 13.70 26.22 -14.70
CA ALA A 69 13.99 27.65 -14.56
C ALA A 69 14.80 28.22 -15.74
N HIS A 70 15.78 27.47 -16.23
CA HIS A 70 16.71 27.96 -17.26
C HIS A 70 16.74 27.06 -18.50
N PHE A 71 16.95 25.75 -18.31
CA PHE A 71 16.96 24.79 -19.41
C PHE A 71 15.70 23.92 -19.39
N PRO A 72 15.00 23.75 -20.52
CA PRO A 72 13.85 22.86 -20.61
C PRO A 72 14.27 21.40 -20.36
N ILE A 73 13.41 20.66 -19.66
CA ILE A 73 13.62 19.24 -19.35
C ILE A 73 12.80 18.41 -20.35
N ASN A 74 13.46 17.53 -21.10
CA ASN A 74 12.79 16.53 -21.91
C ASN A 74 12.37 15.36 -21.03
N ILE A 75 11.14 14.88 -21.20
CA ILE A 75 10.59 13.76 -20.44
C ILE A 75 10.15 12.71 -21.45
N THR A 76 10.73 11.53 -21.34
CA THR A 76 10.40 10.39 -22.19
C THR A 76 9.88 9.24 -21.33
N LEU A 77 8.88 8.54 -21.87
CA LEU A 77 8.29 7.37 -21.25
C LEU A 77 8.92 6.12 -21.88
N GLN A 78 9.73 5.40 -21.11
CA GLN A 78 10.33 4.14 -21.52
C GLN A 78 9.59 2.93 -20.92
N GLU A 79 9.92 1.73 -21.42
CA GLU A 79 9.42 0.45 -20.91
C GLU A 79 7.89 0.40 -20.74
N LYS A 80 7.15 0.67 -21.83
CA LYS A 80 5.67 0.67 -21.84
C LYS A 80 5.03 1.70 -20.89
N GLY A 81 5.77 2.76 -20.52
CA GLY A 81 5.26 3.87 -19.72
C GLY A 81 5.41 3.68 -18.21
N GLU A 82 6.27 2.76 -17.77
CA GLU A 82 6.57 2.53 -16.36
C GLU A 82 7.70 3.44 -15.85
N VAL A 83 8.67 3.77 -16.71
CA VAL A 83 9.85 4.58 -16.33
C VAL A 83 9.81 5.93 -17.03
N ILE A 84 10.10 6.97 -16.25
CA ILE A 84 10.26 8.34 -16.73
C ILE A 84 11.75 8.68 -16.73
N GLU A 85 12.28 9.00 -17.91
CA GLU A 85 13.64 9.55 -18.11
C GLU A 85 13.60 10.99 -18.58
#